data_AF-A0A9X4AT33-F1
#
_entry.id   AF-A0A9X4AT33-F1
#
_cell.length_a   1.000
_cell.length_b   1.000
_cell.length_c   1.000
_cell.angle_alpha   90.00
_cell.angle_beta   90.00
_cell.angle_gamma   90.00
#
_symmetry.space_group_name_H-M   'P 1'
#
loop_
_entity.id
_entity.type
_entity.pdbx_description
1 polymer ?
#
loop_
_entity_poly.entity_id
_entity_poly.type
_entity_poly.pdbx_seq_one_letter_code
_entity_poly.pdbx_strand_id
1 'polypeptide(L)'
;MSLSLLTEPPRPPAFRVPWDELQTFEWVRALEPCPQDPIHHAEGNVWIHTRMVLETLVAMPAWRALSAEDQAAVWLACLLHDVAKPFTTKEEPDGRITAKGHSRAGEMLARRLLWELDAPFSLREMVCGLIRHHQIPFYLIERDDAQKLAAEISLVCRADLLALVAEADIRGRVCQDMQRIVDNIELFRAFCVEEGCYDKPRAFPSDHTRVVYFRSEGRSPDVPIHDDTRSEMIMMCGLPGAGKDTAIRERFADLPVVSLDELRHELEVEPDENQGAVVQAGKERVREHLRHGERFVYNATNLNRQRRGPLLSLAADYGARVWIVYVEAPRSTLLAGNRARAARVPEAVIRRMSERWEVPSLLEAHTLDIVLR
;
A
#
# COMPACT_ATOMS: atom_id res chain seq x y z
N MET A 1 17.79 -13.70 9.26
CA MET A 1 16.73 -14.50 8.60
C MET A 1 16.81 -14.21 7.11
N SER A 2 16.71 -15.23 6.25
CA SER A 2 16.91 -15.07 4.81
C SER A 2 15.57 -14.76 4.11
N LEU A 3 15.57 -13.74 3.23
CA LEU A 3 14.45 -13.44 2.33
C LEU A 3 14.05 -14.64 1.47
N SER A 4 15.01 -15.51 1.13
CA SER A 4 14.78 -16.70 0.29
C SER A 4 13.75 -17.65 0.90
N LEU A 5 13.64 -17.73 2.24
CA LEU A 5 12.65 -18.57 2.93
C LEU A 5 11.21 -18.09 2.71
N LEU A 6 11.01 -16.82 2.35
CA LEU A 6 9.70 -16.22 2.13
C LEU A 6 9.39 -16.04 0.64
N THR A 7 10.40 -15.73 -0.16
CA THR A 7 10.26 -15.38 -1.59
C THR A 7 10.42 -16.56 -2.54
N GLU A 8 10.92 -17.71 -2.07
CA GLU A 8 10.96 -18.94 -2.85
C GLU A 8 9.81 -19.86 -2.42
N PRO A 9 8.64 -19.79 -3.08
CA PRO A 9 7.53 -20.66 -2.73
C PRO A 9 7.87 -22.13 -2.99
N PRO A 10 7.10 -23.07 -2.41
CA PRO A 10 7.26 -24.49 -2.65
C PRO A 10 7.26 -24.84 -4.14
N ARG A 11 8.22 -25.67 -4.58
CA ARG A 11 8.43 -26.03 -6.00
C ARG A 11 8.05 -27.49 -6.31
N PRO A 12 7.84 -27.83 -7.60
CA PRO A 12 7.74 -29.22 -8.03
C PRO A 12 8.94 -30.06 -7.59
N PRO A 13 8.78 -31.37 -7.36
CA PRO A 13 7.53 -32.14 -7.50
C PRO A 13 6.66 -32.15 -6.23
N ALA A 14 7.19 -31.68 -5.10
CA ALA A 14 6.59 -31.95 -3.79
C ALA A 14 5.67 -30.83 -3.27
N PHE A 15 5.89 -29.58 -3.69
CA PHE A 15 5.10 -28.42 -3.24
C PHE A 15 4.89 -28.38 -1.71
N ARG A 16 5.91 -28.79 -0.93
CA ARG A 16 5.82 -28.85 0.52
C ARG A 16 6.05 -27.49 1.15
N VAL A 17 5.12 -27.09 2.00
CA VAL A 17 5.25 -25.86 2.79
C VAL A 17 6.30 -26.05 3.89
N PRO A 18 7.30 -25.15 4.01
CA PRO A 18 8.38 -25.25 4.99
C PRO A 18 7.93 -24.73 6.38
N TRP A 19 7.11 -25.51 7.10
CA TRP A 19 6.48 -25.06 8.35
C TRP A 19 7.48 -24.66 9.43
N ASP A 20 8.50 -25.49 9.67
CA ASP A 20 9.50 -25.27 10.72
C ASP A 20 10.31 -24.00 10.44
N GLU A 21 10.68 -23.77 9.17
CA GLU A 21 11.40 -22.57 8.75
C GLU A 21 10.53 -21.32 8.89
N LEU A 22 9.24 -21.39 8.54
CA LEU A 22 8.30 -20.28 8.71
C LEU A 22 8.14 -19.91 10.20
N GLN A 23 8.06 -20.88 11.09
CA GLN A 23 7.94 -20.62 12.54
C GLN A 23 9.21 -20.02 13.17
N THR A 24 10.31 -19.87 12.43
CA THR A 24 11.47 -19.10 12.90
C THR A 24 11.16 -17.61 13.02
N PHE A 25 10.20 -17.09 12.23
CA PHE A 25 9.80 -15.69 12.28
C PHE A 25 8.87 -15.40 13.48
N GLU A 26 9.17 -14.34 14.23
CA GLU A 26 8.40 -13.96 15.43
C GLU A 26 6.94 -13.62 15.09
N TRP A 27 6.71 -12.93 13.97
CA TRP A 27 5.37 -12.57 13.52
C TRP A 27 4.54 -13.79 13.09
N VAL A 28 5.17 -14.90 12.65
CA VAL A 28 4.46 -16.17 12.40
C VAL A 28 4.02 -16.79 13.71
N ARG A 29 4.92 -16.87 14.70
CA ARG A 29 4.58 -17.41 16.03
C ARG A 29 3.48 -16.62 16.73
N ALA A 30 3.37 -15.32 16.47
CA ALA A 30 2.31 -14.48 17.01
C ALA A 30 0.91 -14.84 16.48
N LEU A 31 0.80 -15.57 15.36
CA LEU A 31 -0.50 -16.01 14.82
C LEU A 31 -1.13 -17.15 15.62
N GLU A 32 -0.30 -17.99 16.24
CA GLU A 32 -0.73 -19.22 16.93
C GLU A 32 -1.65 -18.98 18.14
N PRO A 33 -1.36 -18.03 19.04
CA PRO A 33 -2.26 -17.72 20.15
C PRO A 33 -3.46 -16.84 19.74
N CYS A 34 -3.53 -16.33 18.50
CA CYS A 34 -4.57 -15.39 18.08
C CYS A 34 -5.86 -16.14 17.72
N PRO A 35 -6.95 -16.00 18.50
CA PRO A 35 -8.19 -16.74 18.22
C PRO A 35 -8.92 -16.13 17.01
N GLN A 36 -9.79 -16.94 16.40
CA GLN A 36 -10.73 -16.48 15.37
C GLN A 36 -12.17 -16.75 15.77
N ASP A 37 -13.09 -16.11 15.06
CA ASP A 37 -14.51 -16.27 15.26
C ASP A 37 -14.99 -17.70 14.90
N PRO A 38 -15.59 -18.48 15.82
CA PRO A 38 -15.94 -19.88 15.55
C PRO A 38 -16.99 -20.11 14.46
N ILE A 39 -17.78 -19.09 14.08
CA ILE A 39 -18.78 -19.22 13.02
C ILE A 39 -18.12 -19.08 11.64
N HIS A 40 -17.24 -18.11 11.52
CA HIS A 40 -16.53 -17.83 10.27
C HIS A 40 -15.26 -18.69 10.12
N HIS A 41 -14.65 -19.09 11.22
CA HIS A 41 -13.34 -19.75 11.30
C HIS A 41 -13.41 -20.90 12.31
N ALA A 42 -14.17 -21.95 11.97
CA ALA A 42 -14.36 -23.10 12.86
C ALA A 42 -13.07 -23.92 13.07
N GLU A 43 -12.03 -23.70 12.24
CA GLU A 43 -10.69 -24.29 12.38
C GLU A 43 -9.90 -23.79 13.59
N GLY A 44 -10.30 -22.66 14.20
CA GLY A 44 -9.78 -22.21 15.49
C GLY A 44 -9.00 -20.90 15.45
N ASN A 45 -7.69 -20.96 15.22
CA ASN A 45 -6.79 -19.80 15.35
C ASN A 45 -6.21 -19.33 14.01
N VAL A 46 -5.60 -18.14 14.01
CA VAL A 46 -5.07 -17.51 12.78
C VAL A 46 -3.96 -18.34 12.14
N TRP A 47 -3.14 -19.03 12.94
CA TRP A 47 -2.09 -19.89 12.38
C TRP A 47 -2.65 -21.12 11.68
N ILE A 48 -3.62 -21.81 12.29
CA ILE A 48 -4.29 -22.97 11.68
C ILE A 48 -4.92 -22.56 10.33
N HIS A 49 -5.65 -21.44 10.32
CA HIS A 49 -6.21 -20.87 9.09
C HIS A 49 -5.13 -20.61 8.03
N THR A 50 -4.06 -19.88 8.39
CA THR A 50 -2.96 -19.59 7.47
C THR A 50 -2.34 -20.87 6.87
N ARG A 51 -2.19 -21.93 7.68
CA ARG A 51 -1.69 -23.22 7.20
C ARG A 51 -2.64 -23.83 6.16
N MET A 52 -3.93 -23.89 6.45
CA MET A 52 -4.95 -24.41 5.55
C MET A 52 -5.02 -23.62 4.23
N VAL A 53 -4.89 -22.29 4.29
CA VAL A 53 -4.79 -21.42 3.11
C VAL A 53 -3.58 -21.75 2.25
N LEU A 54 -2.38 -21.91 2.85
CA LEU A 54 -1.17 -22.26 2.09
C LEU A 54 -1.22 -23.67 1.51
N GLU A 55 -1.77 -24.65 2.24
CA GLU A 55 -1.99 -26.02 1.73
C GLU A 55 -2.95 -26.03 0.54
N THR A 56 -4.03 -25.25 0.64
CA THR A 56 -4.97 -25.04 -0.45
C THR A 56 -4.28 -24.43 -1.66
N LEU A 57 -3.56 -23.31 -1.45
CA LEU A 57 -2.87 -22.58 -2.52
C LEU A 57 -1.90 -23.47 -3.30
N VAL A 58 -1.03 -24.22 -2.59
CA VAL A 58 -0.04 -25.07 -3.27
C VAL A 58 -0.66 -26.22 -4.03
N ALA A 59 -1.91 -26.59 -3.74
CA ALA A 59 -2.68 -27.59 -4.48
C ALA A 59 -3.37 -27.02 -5.73
N MET A 60 -3.57 -25.69 -5.82
CA MET A 60 -4.30 -25.05 -6.92
C MET A 60 -3.50 -25.09 -8.23
N PRO A 61 -4.04 -25.68 -9.31
CA PRO A 61 -3.41 -25.65 -10.63
C PRO A 61 -3.19 -24.23 -11.16
N ALA A 62 -4.13 -23.31 -10.87
CA ALA A 62 -4.04 -21.92 -11.28
C ALA A 62 -2.79 -21.22 -10.71
N TRP A 63 -2.47 -21.43 -9.42
CA TRP A 63 -1.26 -20.90 -8.82
C TRP A 63 0.01 -21.55 -9.39
N ARG A 64 -0.01 -22.87 -9.61
CA ARG A 64 1.14 -23.60 -10.19
C ARG A 64 1.47 -23.16 -11.62
N ALA A 65 0.51 -22.62 -12.35
CA ALA A 65 0.66 -22.14 -13.72
C ALA A 65 1.17 -20.68 -13.82
N LEU A 66 1.23 -19.95 -12.70
CA LEU A 66 1.73 -18.58 -12.66
C LEU A 66 3.24 -18.50 -12.94
N SER A 67 3.69 -17.30 -13.32
CA SER A 67 5.11 -16.96 -13.38
C SER A 67 5.75 -17.08 -11.98
N ALA A 68 7.08 -17.27 -11.92
CA ALA A 68 7.76 -17.36 -10.63
C ALA A 68 7.57 -16.10 -9.75
N GLU A 69 7.51 -14.92 -10.38
CA GLU A 69 7.26 -13.64 -9.69
C GLU A 69 5.84 -13.60 -9.11
N ASP A 70 4.83 -13.95 -9.91
CA ASP A 70 3.43 -13.96 -9.45
C ASP A 70 3.18 -15.06 -8.40
N GLN A 71 3.84 -16.22 -8.53
CA GLN A 71 3.79 -17.28 -7.52
C GLN A 71 4.29 -16.78 -6.17
N ALA A 72 5.43 -16.08 -6.16
CA ALA A 72 5.99 -15.48 -4.96
C ALA A 72 5.06 -14.41 -4.38
N ALA A 73 4.45 -13.57 -5.21
CA ALA A 73 3.51 -12.54 -4.75
C ALA A 73 2.26 -13.14 -4.07
N VAL A 74 1.62 -14.13 -4.71
CA VAL A 74 0.41 -14.78 -4.15
C VAL A 74 0.76 -15.60 -2.90
N TRP A 75 1.88 -16.31 -2.92
CA TRP A 75 2.38 -17.07 -1.76
C TRP A 75 2.60 -16.16 -0.54
N LEU A 76 3.33 -15.06 -0.72
CA LEU A 76 3.58 -14.09 0.34
C LEU A 76 2.30 -13.43 0.83
N ALA A 77 1.39 -13.07 -0.08
CA ALA A 77 0.11 -12.49 0.28
C ALA A 77 -0.72 -13.47 1.11
N CYS A 78 -0.82 -14.74 0.73
CA CYS A 78 -1.53 -15.77 1.52
C CYS A 78 -0.87 -16.00 2.90
N LEU A 79 0.46 -16.01 2.98
CA LEU A 79 1.18 -16.15 4.25
C LEU A 79 0.97 -14.96 5.19
N LEU A 80 0.79 -13.75 4.64
CA LEU A 80 0.76 -12.49 5.38
C LEU A 80 -0.62 -11.82 5.46
N HIS A 81 -1.66 -12.32 4.79
CA HIS A 81 -2.96 -11.64 4.68
C HIS A 81 -3.56 -11.25 6.04
N ASP A 82 -3.36 -12.12 7.03
CA ASP A 82 -3.85 -11.97 8.40
C ASP A 82 -2.75 -11.63 9.41
N VAL A 83 -1.55 -11.23 8.97
CA VAL A 83 -0.37 -10.99 9.84
C VAL A 83 -0.62 -9.96 10.95
N ALA A 84 -1.59 -9.06 10.75
CA ALA A 84 -1.93 -8.04 11.72
C ALA A 84 -3.06 -8.42 12.68
N LYS A 85 -3.77 -9.55 12.47
CA LYS A 85 -4.84 -10.00 13.38
C LYS A 85 -4.39 -10.05 14.85
N PRO A 86 -3.18 -10.51 15.22
CA PRO A 86 -2.73 -10.49 16.61
C PRO A 86 -2.77 -9.11 17.30
N PHE A 87 -2.65 -8.02 16.53
CA PHE A 87 -2.64 -6.65 17.07
C PHE A 87 -3.99 -5.92 16.92
N THR A 88 -4.91 -6.47 16.15
CA THR A 88 -6.21 -5.85 15.86
C THR A 88 -7.41 -6.65 16.37
N THR A 89 -7.18 -7.88 16.84
CA THR A 89 -8.24 -8.77 17.32
C THR A 89 -8.80 -8.29 18.65
N LYS A 90 -10.12 -8.30 18.77
CA LYS A 90 -10.87 -7.95 19.97
C LYS A 90 -12.04 -8.92 20.13
N GLU A 91 -12.35 -9.23 21.38
CA GLU A 91 -13.62 -9.85 21.75
C GLU A 91 -14.65 -8.73 21.93
N GLU A 92 -15.75 -8.85 21.20
CA GLU A 92 -16.88 -7.92 21.26
C GLU A 92 -17.82 -8.29 22.42
N PRO A 93 -18.69 -7.37 22.88
CA PRO A 93 -19.58 -7.62 24.03
C PRO A 93 -20.55 -8.81 23.87
N ASP A 94 -20.83 -9.23 22.64
CA ASP A 94 -21.67 -10.38 22.29
C ASP A 94 -20.87 -11.71 22.21
N GLY A 95 -19.59 -11.69 22.57
CA GLY A 95 -18.69 -12.83 22.53
C GLY A 95 -18.13 -13.13 21.14
N ARG A 96 -18.43 -12.31 20.12
CA ARG A 96 -17.87 -12.44 18.77
C ARG A 96 -16.42 -11.96 18.75
N ILE A 97 -15.60 -12.61 17.92
CA ILE A 97 -14.20 -12.19 17.74
C ILE A 97 -14.11 -11.38 16.44
N THR A 98 -13.59 -10.16 16.51
CA THR A 98 -13.40 -9.33 15.31
C THR A 98 -11.98 -8.81 15.22
N ALA A 99 -11.48 -8.66 13.99
CA ALA A 99 -10.19 -8.06 13.68
C ALA A 99 -10.36 -6.86 12.75
N LYS A 100 -11.17 -5.88 13.17
CA LYS A 100 -11.47 -4.70 12.35
C LYS A 100 -10.19 -3.93 12.01
N GLY A 101 -9.98 -3.66 10.71
CA GLY A 101 -8.82 -2.92 10.21
C GLY A 101 -7.55 -3.76 10.02
N HIS A 102 -7.58 -5.08 10.24
CA HIS A 102 -6.41 -5.94 10.06
C HIS A 102 -5.82 -5.86 8.65
N SER A 103 -6.62 -5.72 7.59
CA SER A 103 -6.09 -5.68 6.23
C SER A 103 -5.22 -4.43 5.99
N ARG A 104 -5.59 -3.27 6.56
CA ARG A 104 -4.76 -2.04 6.51
C ARG A 104 -3.48 -2.21 7.34
N ALA A 105 -3.63 -2.71 8.56
CA ALA A 105 -2.48 -2.92 9.45
C ALA A 105 -1.53 -3.98 8.89
N GLY A 106 -2.07 -5.01 8.23
CA GLY A 106 -1.35 -6.11 7.59
C GLY A 106 -0.54 -5.62 6.41
N GLU A 107 -1.11 -4.79 5.53
CA GLU A 107 -0.38 -4.11 4.45
C GLU A 107 0.85 -3.36 5.01
N MET A 108 0.64 -2.54 6.04
CA MET A 108 1.69 -1.71 6.64
C MET A 108 2.78 -2.56 7.31
N LEU A 109 2.40 -3.61 8.03
CA LEU A 109 3.33 -4.55 8.65
C LEU A 109 4.12 -5.34 7.60
N ALA A 110 3.44 -5.88 6.59
CA ALA A 110 4.07 -6.60 5.48
C ALA A 110 5.08 -5.72 4.74
N ARG A 111 4.73 -4.44 4.46
CA ARG A 111 5.65 -3.49 3.82
C ARG A 111 6.94 -3.34 4.61
N ARG A 112 6.83 -3.13 5.93
CA ARG A 112 8.01 -2.99 6.80
C ARG A 112 8.84 -4.28 6.81
N LEU A 113 8.20 -5.42 7.04
CA LEU A 113 8.90 -6.71 7.13
C LEU A 113 9.65 -7.04 5.84
N LEU A 114 8.99 -6.90 4.69
CA LEU A 114 9.58 -7.19 3.39
C LEU A 114 10.66 -6.17 3.01
N TRP A 115 10.52 -4.90 3.38
CA TRP A 115 11.58 -3.90 3.20
C TRP A 115 12.80 -4.18 4.09
N GLU A 116 12.59 -4.60 5.34
CA GLU A 116 13.69 -4.99 6.25
C GLU A 116 14.43 -6.25 5.80
N LEU A 117 13.78 -7.07 4.97
CA LEU A 117 14.36 -8.25 4.33
C LEU A 117 14.89 -7.97 2.91
N ASP A 118 14.95 -6.71 2.49
CA ASP A 118 15.42 -6.28 1.17
C ASP A 118 14.66 -6.92 0.00
N ALA A 119 13.35 -7.17 0.17
CA ALA A 119 12.48 -7.65 -0.91
C ALA A 119 12.43 -6.64 -2.06
N PRO A 120 12.41 -7.10 -3.34
CA PRO A 120 12.22 -6.21 -4.48
C PRO A 120 10.97 -5.33 -4.33
N PHE A 121 11.09 -4.06 -4.67
CA PHE A 121 10.01 -3.07 -4.51
C PHE A 121 8.71 -3.51 -5.21
N SER A 122 8.79 -4.01 -6.45
CA SER A 122 7.62 -4.44 -7.22
C SER A 122 6.88 -5.58 -6.54
N LEU A 123 7.61 -6.62 -6.12
CA LEU A 123 7.06 -7.76 -5.38
C LEU A 123 6.42 -7.31 -4.06
N ARG A 124 7.13 -6.48 -3.29
CA ARG A 124 6.65 -5.99 -2.00
C ARG A 124 5.34 -5.22 -2.15
N GLU A 125 5.28 -4.24 -3.05
CA GLU A 125 4.07 -3.43 -3.19
C GLU A 125 2.91 -4.21 -3.80
N MET A 126 3.17 -5.18 -4.68
CA MET A 126 2.15 -6.13 -5.14
C MET A 126 1.56 -6.91 -3.95
N VAL A 127 2.41 -7.49 -3.09
CA VAL A 127 1.99 -8.21 -1.88
C VAL A 127 1.18 -7.30 -0.95
N CYS A 128 1.64 -6.07 -0.71
CA CYS A 128 0.92 -5.10 0.10
C CYS A 128 -0.48 -4.81 -0.45
N GLY A 129 -0.61 -4.57 -1.76
CA GLY A 129 -1.92 -4.37 -2.39
C GLY A 129 -2.83 -5.60 -2.26
N LEU A 130 -2.29 -6.81 -2.46
CA LEU A 130 -3.04 -8.05 -2.26
C LEU A 130 -3.54 -8.20 -0.82
N ILE A 131 -2.70 -7.97 0.18
CA ILE A 131 -3.08 -8.02 1.60
C ILE A 131 -4.12 -6.94 1.93
N ARG A 132 -3.95 -5.72 1.43
CA ARG A 132 -4.86 -4.61 1.70
C ARG A 132 -6.28 -4.92 1.25
N HIS A 133 -6.43 -5.63 0.14
CA HIS A 133 -7.70 -5.86 -0.54
C HIS A 133 -8.19 -7.30 -0.51
N HIS A 134 -7.54 -8.23 0.21
CA HIS A 134 -7.80 -9.68 0.11
C HIS A 134 -9.27 -10.09 0.35
N GLN A 135 -10.02 -9.34 1.17
CA GLN A 135 -11.43 -9.62 1.44
C GLN A 135 -12.39 -9.00 0.42
N ILE A 136 -11.94 -8.04 -0.40
CA ILE A 136 -12.81 -7.29 -1.33
C ILE A 136 -13.54 -8.21 -2.32
N PRO A 137 -12.89 -9.25 -2.91
CA PRO A 137 -13.60 -10.18 -3.80
C PRO A 137 -14.81 -10.88 -3.16
N PHE A 138 -14.87 -10.96 -1.82
CA PHE A 138 -16.00 -11.60 -1.14
C PHE A 138 -17.30 -10.80 -1.22
N TYR A 139 -17.24 -9.50 -1.51
CA TYR A 139 -18.41 -8.61 -1.43
C TYR A 139 -18.40 -7.46 -2.45
N LEU A 140 -17.42 -7.36 -3.36
CA LEU A 140 -17.31 -6.22 -4.29
C LEU A 140 -18.62 -5.94 -5.03
N ILE A 141 -19.24 -6.98 -5.58
CA ILE A 141 -20.41 -6.85 -6.47
C ILE A 141 -21.67 -6.35 -5.75
N GLU A 142 -21.69 -6.43 -4.42
CA GLU A 142 -22.80 -5.96 -3.58
C GLU A 142 -22.69 -4.45 -3.28
N ARG A 143 -21.63 -3.78 -3.76
CA ARG A 143 -21.35 -2.37 -3.45
C ARG A 143 -21.80 -1.43 -4.57
N ASP A 144 -22.38 -0.30 -4.17
CA ASP A 144 -22.75 0.79 -5.10
C ASP A 144 -21.53 1.40 -5.82
N ASP A 145 -20.35 1.36 -5.20
CA ASP A 145 -19.09 1.90 -5.73
C ASP A 145 -18.18 0.84 -6.36
N ALA A 146 -18.72 -0.34 -6.72
CA ALA A 146 -17.94 -1.47 -7.23
C ALA A 146 -16.98 -1.10 -8.38
N GLN A 147 -17.44 -0.33 -9.37
CA GLN A 147 -16.61 0.12 -10.49
C GLN A 147 -15.41 0.96 -10.02
N LYS A 148 -15.66 1.89 -9.09
CA LYS A 148 -14.63 2.79 -8.56
C LYS A 148 -13.61 2.01 -7.72
N LEU A 149 -14.07 1.06 -6.92
CA LEU A 149 -13.22 0.21 -6.10
C LEU A 149 -12.40 -0.79 -6.94
N ALA A 150 -12.98 -1.37 -7.99
CA ALA A 150 -12.25 -2.22 -8.94
C ALA A 150 -11.16 -1.44 -9.68
N ALA A 151 -11.48 -0.22 -10.13
CA ALA A 151 -10.49 0.68 -10.72
C ALA A 151 -9.37 1.03 -9.72
N GLU A 152 -9.71 1.32 -8.45
CA GLU A 152 -8.72 1.57 -7.39
C GLU A 152 -7.77 0.37 -7.20
N ILE A 153 -8.34 -0.83 -7.03
CA ILE A 153 -7.58 -2.08 -6.85
C ILE A 153 -6.61 -2.28 -8.00
N SER A 154 -7.09 -2.14 -9.24
CA SER A 154 -6.27 -2.36 -10.43
C SER A 154 -5.04 -1.45 -10.54
N LEU A 155 -5.07 -0.28 -9.88
CA LEU A 155 -3.96 0.67 -9.85
C LEU A 155 -2.92 0.38 -8.77
N VAL A 156 -3.20 -0.55 -7.85
CA VAL A 156 -2.32 -0.89 -6.72
C VAL A 156 -1.91 -2.36 -6.69
N CYS A 157 -2.72 -3.27 -7.24
CA CYS A 157 -2.37 -4.66 -7.45
C CYS A 157 -3.15 -5.27 -8.63
N ARG A 158 -2.78 -6.50 -8.99
CA ARG A 158 -3.43 -7.28 -10.04
C ARG A 158 -4.67 -8.00 -9.51
N ALA A 159 -5.84 -7.75 -10.12
CA ALA A 159 -7.10 -8.30 -9.65
C ALA A 159 -7.20 -9.82 -9.88
N ASP A 160 -6.56 -10.37 -10.91
CA ASP A 160 -6.48 -11.81 -11.15
C ASP A 160 -5.71 -12.55 -10.04
N LEU A 161 -4.60 -11.97 -9.57
CA LEU A 161 -3.86 -12.46 -8.40
C LEU A 161 -4.66 -12.29 -7.11
N LEU A 162 -5.37 -11.16 -6.95
CA LEU A 162 -6.22 -10.89 -5.79
C LEU A 162 -7.33 -11.93 -5.66
N ALA A 163 -7.99 -12.27 -6.76
CA ALA A 163 -9.02 -13.29 -6.79
C ALA A 163 -8.45 -14.68 -6.42
N LEU A 164 -7.21 -14.99 -6.81
CA LEU A 164 -6.54 -16.23 -6.41
C LEU A 164 -6.22 -16.28 -4.91
N VAL A 165 -5.75 -15.16 -4.33
CA VAL A 165 -5.55 -15.03 -2.88
C VAL A 165 -6.87 -15.22 -2.13
N ALA A 166 -7.93 -14.54 -2.56
CA ALA A 166 -9.26 -14.65 -1.97
C ALA A 166 -9.83 -16.07 -2.07
N GLU A 167 -9.61 -16.75 -3.20
CA GLU A 167 -10.05 -18.13 -3.39
C GLU A 167 -9.30 -19.10 -2.48
N ALA A 168 -7.97 -18.94 -2.34
CA ALA A 168 -7.18 -19.74 -1.41
C ALA A 168 -7.61 -19.49 0.05
N ASP A 169 -7.90 -18.24 0.42
CA ASP A 169 -8.39 -17.84 1.74
C ASP A 169 -9.73 -18.53 2.08
N ILE A 170 -10.74 -18.41 1.20
CA ILE A 170 -12.06 -18.99 1.47
C ILE A 170 -12.07 -20.52 1.41
N ARG A 171 -11.27 -21.14 0.53
CA ARG A 171 -11.19 -22.61 0.45
C ARG A 171 -10.34 -23.20 1.58
N GLY A 172 -9.43 -22.41 2.15
CA GLY A 172 -8.57 -22.76 3.27
C GLY A 172 -9.16 -22.53 4.66
N ARG A 173 -10.49 -22.52 4.81
CA ARG A 173 -11.18 -22.32 6.10
C ARG A 173 -12.35 -23.29 6.27
N VAL A 174 -12.89 -23.40 7.50
CA VAL A 174 -14.15 -24.11 7.76
C VAL A 174 -15.27 -23.12 8.09
N CYS A 175 -16.20 -22.91 7.14
CA CYS A 175 -17.37 -22.04 7.32
C CYS A 175 -18.61 -22.55 6.56
N GLN A 176 -19.79 -22.04 6.92
CA GLN A 176 -21.06 -22.47 6.30
C GLN A 176 -21.37 -21.78 4.96
N ASP A 177 -20.81 -20.59 4.72
CA ASP A 177 -21.13 -19.74 3.57
C ASP A 177 -20.07 -19.77 2.46
N MET A 178 -19.19 -20.78 2.47
CA MET A 178 -18.08 -20.93 1.52
C MET A 178 -18.54 -20.81 0.06
N GLN A 179 -19.59 -21.54 -0.34
CA GLN A 179 -20.05 -21.55 -1.74
C GLN A 179 -20.49 -20.16 -2.20
N ARG A 180 -21.24 -19.42 -1.37
CA ARG A 180 -21.68 -18.05 -1.68
C ARG A 180 -20.48 -17.13 -1.92
N ILE A 181 -19.43 -17.26 -1.10
CA ILE A 181 -18.24 -16.42 -1.26
C ILE A 181 -17.43 -16.83 -2.50
N VAL A 182 -17.35 -18.12 -2.82
CA VAL A 182 -16.75 -18.59 -4.09
C VAL A 182 -17.51 -18.02 -5.29
N ASP A 183 -18.84 -18.02 -5.26
CA ASP A 183 -19.66 -17.42 -6.33
C ASP A 183 -19.39 -15.91 -6.45
N ASN A 184 -19.27 -15.19 -5.33
CA ASN A 184 -18.92 -13.76 -5.32
C ASN A 184 -17.52 -13.50 -5.90
N ILE A 185 -16.54 -14.39 -5.68
CA ILE A 185 -15.21 -14.29 -6.29
C ILE A 185 -15.30 -14.45 -7.80
N GLU A 186 -16.12 -15.38 -8.31
CA GLU A 186 -16.31 -15.53 -9.76
C GLU A 186 -17.02 -14.32 -10.37
N LEU A 187 -17.99 -13.73 -9.67
CA LEU A 187 -18.59 -12.44 -10.06
C LEU A 187 -17.56 -11.31 -10.07
N PHE A 188 -16.67 -11.26 -9.07
CA PHE A 188 -15.55 -10.31 -9.05
C PHE A 188 -14.64 -10.48 -10.28
N ARG A 189 -14.27 -11.71 -10.65
CA ARG A 189 -13.47 -11.99 -11.84
C ARG A 189 -14.17 -11.47 -13.10
N ALA A 190 -15.43 -11.82 -13.30
CA ALA A 190 -16.22 -11.40 -14.45
C ALA A 190 -16.35 -9.87 -14.53
N PHE A 191 -16.63 -9.22 -13.40
CA PHE A 191 -16.74 -7.76 -13.29
C PHE A 191 -15.43 -7.06 -13.65
N CYS A 192 -14.29 -7.51 -13.12
CA CYS A 192 -12.99 -6.92 -13.46
C CYS A 192 -12.61 -7.15 -14.93
N VAL A 193 -13.05 -8.24 -15.56
CA VAL A 193 -12.86 -8.46 -17.00
C VAL A 193 -13.69 -7.46 -17.81
N GLU A 194 -14.96 -7.27 -17.45
CA GLU A 194 -15.85 -6.29 -18.09
C GLU A 194 -15.32 -4.86 -17.95
N GLU A 195 -14.83 -4.50 -16.76
CA GLU A 195 -14.21 -3.21 -16.46
C GLU A 195 -12.76 -3.08 -17.01
N GLY A 196 -12.28 -4.07 -17.75
CA GLY A 196 -10.96 -4.05 -18.40
C GLY A 196 -9.78 -3.90 -17.43
N CYS A 197 -9.93 -4.38 -16.19
CA CYS A 197 -9.01 -4.16 -15.08
C CYS A 197 -8.61 -5.44 -14.33
N TYR A 198 -8.78 -6.61 -14.97
CA TYR A 198 -8.52 -7.92 -14.35
C TYR A 198 -7.03 -8.26 -14.20
N ASP A 199 -6.28 -8.26 -15.29
CA ASP A 199 -4.85 -8.64 -15.34
C ASP A 199 -3.92 -7.43 -15.48
N LYS A 200 -4.49 -6.23 -15.55
CA LYS A 200 -3.78 -4.97 -15.77
C LYS A 200 -4.53 -3.80 -15.12
N PRO A 201 -3.86 -2.67 -14.88
CA PRO A 201 -4.53 -1.47 -14.40
C PRO A 201 -5.59 -0.96 -15.38
N ARG A 202 -6.71 -0.46 -14.84
CA ARG A 202 -7.74 0.20 -15.66
C ARG A 202 -7.12 1.36 -16.45
N ALA A 203 -7.40 1.40 -17.75
CA ALA A 203 -7.05 2.53 -18.60
C ALA A 203 -8.05 3.69 -18.40
N PHE A 204 -7.53 4.91 -18.38
CA PHE A 204 -8.34 6.14 -18.36
C PHE A 204 -7.98 7.00 -19.59
N PRO A 205 -8.91 7.83 -20.10
CA PRO A 205 -8.63 8.72 -21.24
C PRO A 205 -7.41 9.64 -21.05
N SER A 206 -7.18 10.08 -19.81
CA SER A 206 -6.00 10.84 -19.41
C SER A 206 -5.75 10.67 -17.91
N ASP A 207 -4.55 10.99 -17.44
CA ASP A 207 -4.24 11.06 -16.01
C ASP A 207 -5.13 12.09 -15.27
N HIS A 208 -5.44 13.21 -15.91
CA HIS A 208 -6.35 14.21 -15.38
C HIS A 208 -7.76 13.62 -15.20
N THR A 209 -8.26 12.89 -16.21
CA THR A 209 -9.54 12.17 -16.10
C THR A 209 -9.54 11.20 -14.92
N ARG A 210 -8.46 10.41 -14.75
CA ARG A 210 -8.29 9.50 -13.61
C ARG A 210 -8.37 10.22 -12.27
N VAL A 211 -7.60 11.30 -12.09
CA VAL A 211 -7.55 12.06 -10.83
C VAL A 211 -8.91 12.65 -10.48
N VAL A 212 -9.60 13.25 -11.47
CA VAL A 212 -10.93 13.84 -11.25
C VAL A 212 -11.98 12.77 -10.98
N TYR A 213 -11.91 11.61 -11.65
CA TYR A 213 -12.78 10.46 -11.40
C TYR A 213 -12.69 10.00 -9.94
N PHE A 214 -11.48 9.80 -9.40
CA PHE A 214 -11.33 9.36 -8.02
C PHE A 214 -11.77 10.41 -6.99
N ARG A 215 -11.73 11.70 -7.35
CA ARG A 215 -12.14 12.82 -6.48
C ARG A 215 -13.62 13.20 -6.58
N SER A 216 -14.34 12.70 -7.58
CA SER A 216 -15.75 13.02 -7.81
C SER A 216 -16.67 11.83 -7.49
N GLU A 217 -17.94 12.12 -7.24
CA GLU A 217 -19.01 11.12 -7.18
C GLU A 217 -19.78 11.08 -8.51
N GLY A 218 -20.28 9.90 -8.89
CA GLY A 218 -21.19 9.72 -10.03
C GLY A 218 -20.61 10.01 -11.42
N ARG A 219 -19.29 10.20 -11.57
CA ARG A 219 -18.67 10.38 -12.89
C ARG A 219 -18.38 9.04 -13.54
N SER A 220 -18.54 8.96 -14.86
CA SER A 220 -18.06 7.82 -15.64
C SER A 220 -16.53 7.88 -15.80
N PRO A 221 -15.83 6.74 -15.70
CA PRO A 221 -14.38 6.67 -15.89
C PRO A 221 -13.93 6.85 -17.35
N ASP A 222 -14.83 6.67 -18.32
CA ASP A 222 -14.49 6.63 -19.76
C ASP A 222 -14.76 7.95 -20.47
N VAL A 223 -15.41 8.91 -19.80
CA VAL A 223 -15.69 10.23 -20.36
C VAL A 223 -14.46 11.12 -20.16
N PRO A 224 -13.80 11.57 -21.24
CA PRO A 224 -12.61 12.41 -21.13
C PRO A 224 -12.95 13.76 -20.48
N ILE A 225 -12.11 14.18 -19.54
CA ILE A 225 -12.21 15.48 -18.89
C ILE A 225 -11.17 16.40 -19.50
N HIS A 226 -11.60 17.61 -19.87
CA HIS A 226 -10.71 18.65 -20.36
C HIS A 226 -9.71 19.02 -19.25
N ASP A 227 -8.43 18.91 -19.53
CA ASP A 227 -7.38 19.29 -18.59
C ASP A 227 -7.27 20.81 -18.54
N ASP A 228 -7.83 21.41 -17.48
CA ASP A 228 -7.86 22.84 -17.21
C ASP A 228 -6.81 23.26 -16.18
N THR A 229 -5.81 22.41 -15.92
CA THR A 229 -4.76 22.69 -14.94
C THR A 229 -3.90 23.91 -15.32
N ARG A 230 -3.51 24.69 -14.31
CA ARG A 230 -2.85 26.00 -14.50
C ARG A 230 -1.47 26.11 -13.86
N SER A 231 -1.13 25.16 -13.00
CA SER A 231 0.14 25.08 -12.28
C SER A 231 0.51 23.62 -12.05
N GLU A 232 1.72 23.34 -11.56
CA GLU A 232 2.14 21.99 -11.19
C GLU A 232 2.86 21.97 -9.85
N MET A 233 2.37 21.14 -8.93
CA MET A 233 3.04 20.87 -7.65
C MET A 233 3.75 19.51 -7.71
N ILE A 234 5.05 19.51 -7.48
CA ILE A 234 5.87 18.31 -7.34
C ILE A 234 6.02 17.97 -5.85
N MET A 235 5.34 16.92 -5.39
CA MET A 235 5.40 16.48 -3.99
C MET A 235 6.44 15.38 -3.80
N MET A 236 7.48 15.67 -3.01
CA MET A 236 8.46 14.66 -2.63
C MET A 236 7.91 13.78 -1.50
N CYS A 237 8.08 12.47 -1.62
CA CYS A 237 7.68 11.48 -0.63
C CYS A 237 8.85 10.55 -0.33
N GLY A 238 9.07 10.21 0.94
CA GLY A 238 10.13 9.27 1.30
C GLY A 238 10.65 9.48 2.72
N LEU A 239 11.14 8.40 3.31
CA LEU A 239 11.70 8.40 4.66
C LEU A 239 12.93 9.34 4.78
N PRO A 240 13.24 9.85 5.99
CA PRO A 240 14.50 10.54 6.25
C PRO A 240 15.70 9.69 5.81
N GLY A 241 16.64 10.29 5.07
CA GLY A 241 17.81 9.58 4.55
C GLY A 241 17.59 8.84 3.23
N ALA A 242 16.38 8.77 2.68
CA ALA A 242 16.10 8.11 1.40
C ALA A 242 16.69 8.83 0.16
N GLY A 243 17.20 10.06 0.30
CA GLY A 243 17.82 10.81 -0.81
C GLY A 243 16.89 11.79 -1.55
N LYS A 244 15.80 12.25 -0.91
CA LYS A 244 14.90 13.27 -1.49
C LYS A 244 15.64 14.53 -1.94
N ASP A 245 16.46 15.12 -1.06
CA ASP A 245 17.18 16.37 -1.39
C ASP A 245 18.17 16.18 -2.55
N THR A 246 18.77 14.98 -2.64
CA THR A 246 19.60 14.60 -3.80
C THR A 246 18.77 14.53 -5.07
N ALA A 247 17.59 13.91 -5.05
CA ALA A 247 16.68 13.86 -6.19
C ALA A 247 16.21 15.26 -6.62
N ILE A 248 15.97 16.17 -5.67
CA ILE A 248 15.64 17.58 -5.96
C ILE A 248 16.79 18.25 -6.69
N ARG A 249 18.02 18.18 -6.17
CA ARG A 249 19.19 18.80 -6.82
C ARG A 249 19.49 18.24 -8.20
N GLU A 250 19.25 16.95 -8.43
CA GLU A 250 19.53 16.30 -9.72
C GLU A 250 18.46 16.60 -10.77
N ARG A 251 17.19 16.78 -10.37
CA ARG A 251 16.05 16.81 -11.31
C ARG A 251 15.29 18.14 -11.36
N PHE A 252 15.37 18.93 -10.29
CA PHE A 252 14.50 20.08 -10.04
C PHE A 252 15.27 21.28 -9.47
N ALA A 253 16.58 21.39 -9.75
CA ALA A 253 17.44 22.44 -9.19
C ALA A 253 16.97 23.87 -9.50
N ASP A 254 16.33 24.07 -10.65
CA ASP A 254 15.88 25.38 -11.12
C ASP A 254 14.47 25.76 -10.60
N LEU A 255 13.83 24.88 -9.83
CA LEU A 255 12.46 25.12 -9.33
C LEU A 255 12.48 25.68 -7.89
N PRO A 256 11.53 26.57 -7.55
CA PRO A 256 11.30 26.95 -6.16
C PRO A 256 10.99 25.72 -5.30
N VAL A 257 11.55 25.66 -4.09
CA VAL A 257 11.35 24.56 -3.15
C VAL A 257 10.71 25.08 -1.87
N VAL A 258 9.55 24.54 -1.53
CA VAL A 258 8.92 24.69 -0.21
C VAL A 258 9.34 23.50 0.65
N SER A 259 10.36 23.69 1.48
CA SER A 259 10.89 22.65 2.38
C SER A 259 10.41 22.87 3.82
N LEU A 260 9.73 21.87 4.39
CA LEU A 260 9.37 21.93 5.83
C LEU A 260 10.57 21.77 6.76
N ASP A 261 11.68 21.19 6.28
CA ASP A 261 12.93 21.14 7.05
C ASP A 261 13.56 22.55 7.12
N GLU A 262 13.60 23.29 6.01
CA GLU A 262 14.13 24.66 5.96
C GLU A 262 13.26 25.64 6.75
N LEU A 263 11.94 25.57 6.59
CA LEU A 263 10.98 26.38 7.36
C LEU A 263 11.11 26.18 8.87
N ARG A 264 11.47 24.98 9.33
CA ARG A 264 11.75 24.72 10.75
C ARG A 264 12.95 25.52 11.24
N HIS A 265 14.02 25.54 10.45
CA HIS A 265 15.22 26.29 10.76
C HIS A 265 14.98 27.80 10.70
N GLU A 266 14.25 28.30 9.70
CA GLU A 266 13.93 29.72 9.57
C GLU A 266 13.05 30.25 10.72
N LEU A 267 12.13 29.42 11.21
CA LEU A 267 11.22 29.78 12.31
C LEU A 267 11.79 29.45 13.70
N GLU A 268 13.03 28.94 13.77
CA GLU A 268 13.68 28.51 15.02
C GLU A 268 12.81 27.53 15.84
N VAL A 269 12.10 26.62 15.16
CA VAL A 269 11.23 25.61 15.80
C VAL A 269 11.97 24.28 15.88
N GLU A 270 12.12 23.76 17.11
CA GLU A 270 12.77 22.47 17.33
C GLU A 270 11.88 21.30 16.87
N PRO A 271 12.44 20.14 16.47
CA PRO A 271 11.66 19.01 15.95
C PRO A 271 10.63 18.41 16.92
N ASP A 272 10.83 18.59 18.23
CA ASP A 272 9.95 18.11 19.31
C ASP A 272 8.90 19.15 19.75
N GLU A 273 9.01 20.38 19.26
CA GLU A 273 8.05 21.45 19.52
C GLU A 273 6.78 21.35 18.63
N ASN A 274 5.81 22.22 18.90
CA ASN A 274 4.57 22.28 18.14
C ASN A 274 4.83 22.69 16.67
N GLN A 275 4.73 21.72 15.77
CA GLN A 275 4.95 21.88 14.34
C GLN A 275 3.84 22.66 13.60
N GLY A 276 2.81 23.13 14.30
CA GLY A 276 1.67 23.82 13.71
C GLY A 276 2.06 25.07 12.92
N ALA A 277 2.95 25.90 13.46
CA ALA A 277 3.42 27.13 12.79
C ALA A 277 4.16 26.82 11.48
N VAL A 278 5.08 25.85 11.50
CA VAL A 278 5.84 25.38 10.34
C VAL A 278 4.92 24.86 9.25
N VAL A 279 3.93 24.04 9.61
CA VAL A 279 2.95 23.50 8.65
C VAL A 279 2.09 24.61 8.04
N GLN A 280 1.69 25.62 8.81
CA GLN A 280 0.92 26.75 8.29
C GLN A 280 1.76 27.63 7.36
N ALA A 281 3.01 27.95 7.73
CA ALA A 281 3.93 28.69 6.89
C ALA A 281 4.18 27.95 5.55
N GLY A 282 4.40 26.64 5.61
CA GLY A 282 4.55 25.81 4.42
C GLY A 282 3.30 25.81 3.53
N LYS A 283 2.10 25.73 4.12
CA LYS A 283 0.85 25.86 3.36
C LYS A 283 0.70 27.23 2.71
N GLU A 284 1.12 28.31 3.35
CA GLU A 284 1.02 29.64 2.75
C GLU A 284 1.99 29.80 1.57
N ARG A 285 3.26 29.37 1.70
CA ARG A 285 4.19 29.34 0.55
C ARG A 285 3.65 28.52 -0.62
N VAL A 286 3.02 27.38 -0.34
CA VAL A 286 2.32 26.59 -1.37
C VAL A 286 1.21 27.40 -2.04
N ARG A 287 0.38 28.12 -1.27
CA ARG A 287 -0.69 28.97 -1.85
C ARG A 287 -0.13 30.08 -2.72
N GLU A 288 0.97 30.70 -2.34
CA GLU A 288 1.63 31.73 -3.13
C GLU A 288 1.98 31.20 -4.53
N HIS A 289 2.75 30.11 -4.61
CA HIS A 289 3.10 29.52 -5.91
C HIS A 289 1.87 29.08 -6.73
N LEU A 290 0.87 28.48 -6.07
CA LEU A 290 -0.38 28.08 -6.71
C LEU A 290 -1.15 29.28 -7.29
N ARG A 291 -1.22 30.41 -6.57
CA ARG A 291 -1.83 31.67 -7.04
C ARG A 291 -1.10 32.26 -8.23
N HIS A 292 0.23 32.13 -8.26
CA HIS A 292 1.06 32.61 -9.36
C HIS A 292 1.05 31.71 -10.61
N GLY A 293 0.45 30.52 -10.53
CA GLY A 293 0.45 29.58 -11.65
C GLY A 293 1.80 28.90 -11.86
N GLU A 294 2.67 28.89 -10.83
CA GLU A 294 4.06 28.44 -10.96
C GLU A 294 4.21 26.94 -10.75
N ARG A 295 5.31 26.41 -11.28
CA ARG A 295 5.76 25.05 -11.01
C ARG A 295 6.75 25.05 -9.86
N PHE A 296 6.53 24.23 -8.84
CA PHE A 296 7.35 24.23 -7.63
C PHE A 296 7.43 22.83 -6.99
N VAL A 297 8.42 22.65 -6.10
CA VAL A 297 8.62 21.43 -5.33
C VAL A 297 8.14 21.63 -3.90
N TYR A 298 7.36 20.70 -3.38
CA TYR A 298 7.04 20.58 -1.96
C TYR A 298 7.83 19.42 -1.34
N ASN A 299 8.82 19.76 -0.50
CA ASN A 299 9.71 18.79 0.13
C ASN A 299 9.35 18.55 1.60
N ALA A 300 8.85 17.35 1.88
CA ALA A 300 8.65 16.82 3.22
C ALA A 300 8.71 15.28 3.19
N THR A 301 8.51 14.63 4.33
CA THR A 301 8.52 13.15 4.38
C THR A 301 7.29 12.53 3.71
N ASN A 302 6.10 13.14 3.88
CA ASN A 302 4.85 12.78 3.19
C ASN A 302 4.50 11.27 3.18
N LEU A 303 4.73 10.61 4.33
CA LEU A 303 4.74 9.14 4.45
C LEU A 303 3.38 8.44 4.42
N ASN A 304 2.28 9.18 4.55
CA ASN A 304 0.94 8.58 4.52
C ASN A 304 -0.10 9.52 3.91
N ARG A 305 -1.25 8.94 3.53
CA ARG A 305 -2.37 9.66 2.91
C ARG A 305 -2.88 10.80 3.79
N GLN A 306 -2.87 10.65 5.12
CA GLN A 306 -3.31 11.72 6.03
C GLN A 306 -2.42 12.97 5.95
N ARG A 307 -1.10 12.80 5.73
CA ARG A 307 -0.16 13.91 5.55
C ARG A 307 -0.22 14.50 4.15
N ARG A 308 -0.39 13.67 3.12
CA ARG A 308 -0.46 14.13 1.72
C ARG A 308 -1.78 14.82 1.39
N GLY A 309 -2.90 14.23 1.83
CA GLY A 309 -4.27 14.62 1.48
C GLY A 309 -4.54 16.12 1.55
N PRO A 310 -4.30 16.81 2.68
CA PRO A 310 -4.58 18.23 2.79
C PRO A 310 -3.88 19.12 1.74
N LEU A 311 -2.64 18.78 1.33
CA LEU A 311 -1.93 19.51 0.29
C LEU A 311 -2.35 19.10 -1.11
N LEU A 312 -2.68 17.82 -1.30
CA LEU A 312 -3.23 17.34 -2.57
C LEU A 312 -4.60 17.95 -2.88
N SER A 313 -5.45 18.11 -1.86
CA SER A 313 -6.72 18.84 -1.95
C SER A 313 -6.49 20.32 -2.21
N LEU A 314 -5.57 20.96 -1.49
CA LEU A 314 -5.22 22.36 -1.74
C LEU A 314 -4.75 22.59 -3.19
N ALA A 315 -3.88 21.72 -3.71
CA ALA A 315 -3.44 21.77 -5.09
C ALA A 315 -4.62 21.58 -6.07
N ALA A 316 -5.55 20.67 -5.76
CA ALA A 316 -6.78 20.47 -6.53
C ALA A 316 -7.62 21.75 -6.64
N ASP A 317 -7.85 22.41 -5.50
CA ASP A 317 -8.73 23.58 -5.40
C ASP A 317 -8.19 24.78 -6.22
N TYR A 318 -6.88 24.82 -6.43
CA TYR A 318 -6.20 25.82 -7.27
C TYR A 318 -6.04 25.38 -8.74
N GLY A 319 -6.57 24.22 -9.12
CA GLY A 319 -6.43 23.68 -10.47
C GLY A 319 -4.98 23.31 -10.81
N ALA A 320 -4.22 22.82 -9.83
CA ALA A 320 -2.85 22.38 -10.05
C ALA A 320 -2.79 20.90 -10.45
N ARG A 321 -1.89 20.62 -11.39
CA ARG A 321 -1.42 19.28 -11.69
C ARG A 321 -0.53 18.78 -10.56
N VAL A 322 -0.67 17.52 -10.18
CA VAL A 322 0.09 16.90 -9.09
C VAL A 322 1.04 15.87 -9.65
N TRP A 323 2.33 16.04 -9.35
CA TRP A 323 3.37 15.05 -9.58
C TRP A 323 3.93 14.58 -8.24
N ILE A 324 3.75 13.30 -7.89
CA ILE A 324 4.42 12.72 -6.72
C ILE A 324 5.74 12.07 -7.15
N VAL A 325 6.83 12.43 -6.48
CA VAL A 325 8.12 11.75 -6.61
C VAL A 325 8.40 11.01 -5.31
N TYR A 326 8.24 9.69 -5.36
CA TYR A 326 8.49 8.79 -4.25
C TYR A 326 9.92 8.28 -4.30
N VAL A 327 10.71 8.59 -3.27
CA VAL A 327 12.12 8.20 -3.17
C VAL A 327 12.27 7.17 -2.06
N GLU A 328 12.86 6.03 -2.40
CA GLU A 328 13.11 4.93 -1.48
C GLU A 328 14.54 4.40 -1.64
N ALA A 329 15.11 3.95 -0.53
CA ALA A 329 16.39 3.25 -0.50
C ALA A 329 16.25 1.99 0.36
N PRO A 330 17.05 0.93 0.12
CA PRO A 330 17.21 -0.17 1.05
C PRO A 330 17.55 0.31 2.46
N ARG A 331 17.18 -0.46 3.47
CA ARG A 331 17.34 -0.06 4.88
C ARG A 331 18.79 0.34 5.21
N SER A 332 19.75 -0.43 4.72
CA SER A 332 21.18 -0.18 4.92
C SER A 332 21.61 1.18 4.33
N THR A 333 21.26 1.44 3.08
CA THR A 333 21.53 2.70 2.37
C THR A 333 20.82 3.88 3.03
N LEU A 334 19.55 3.73 3.41
CA LEU A 334 18.78 4.78 4.08
C LEU A 334 19.41 5.19 5.42
N LEU A 335 19.82 4.20 6.23
CA LEU A 335 20.45 4.47 7.53
C LEU A 335 21.85 5.07 7.34
N ALA A 336 22.62 4.62 6.34
CA ALA A 336 23.91 5.23 6.01
C ALA A 336 23.74 6.70 5.57
N GLY A 337 22.77 6.97 4.69
CA GLY A 337 22.41 8.32 4.27
C GLY A 337 21.99 9.19 5.45
N ASN A 338 21.15 8.68 6.34
CA ASN A 338 20.73 9.41 7.54
C ASN A 338 21.89 9.74 8.50
N ARG A 339 22.86 8.83 8.69
CA ARG A 339 24.06 9.08 9.50
C ARG A 339 24.97 10.16 8.91
N ALA A 340 24.95 10.33 7.58
CA ALA A 340 25.72 11.36 6.90
C ALA A 340 25.07 12.76 6.92
N ARG A 341 23.80 12.89 7.34
CA ARG A 341 23.11 14.20 7.41
C ARG A 341 23.68 15.07 8.52
N ALA A 342 23.67 16.38 8.30
CA ALA A 342 23.98 17.38 9.33
C ALA A 342 22.98 17.30 10.50
N ALA A 343 21.67 17.30 10.19
CA ALA A 343 20.60 17.04 11.14
C ALA A 343 20.18 15.56 11.06
N ARG A 344 20.73 14.73 11.96
CA ARG A 344 20.44 13.29 12.02
C ARG A 344 19.09 13.04 12.67
N VAL A 345 18.29 12.16 12.07
CA VAL A 345 17.06 11.67 12.71
C VAL A 345 17.38 10.41 13.50
N PRO A 346 17.01 10.28 14.80
CA PRO A 346 17.26 9.06 15.56
C PRO A 346 16.67 7.83 14.87
N GLU A 347 17.39 6.70 14.85
CA GLU A 347 16.93 5.49 14.15
C GLU A 347 15.59 4.96 14.70
N ALA A 348 15.34 5.13 16.01
CA ALA A 348 14.05 4.80 16.62
C ALA A 348 12.89 5.67 16.09
N VAL A 349 13.15 6.91 15.66
CA VAL A 349 12.15 7.76 15.01
C VAL A 349 11.89 7.26 13.59
N ILE A 350 12.94 6.90 12.84
CA ILE A 350 12.79 6.32 11.49
C ILE A 350 11.98 5.02 11.55
N ARG A 351 12.26 4.15 12.53
CA ARG A 351 11.49 2.93 12.77
C ARG A 351 10.01 3.25 13.01
N ARG A 352 9.70 4.18 13.92
CA ARG A 352 8.30 4.64 14.17
C ARG A 352 7.64 5.26 12.93
N MET A 353 8.40 5.95 12.10
CA MET A 353 7.90 6.49 10.83
C MET A 353 7.56 5.38 9.83
N SER A 354 8.37 4.31 9.77
CA SER A 354 8.14 3.14 8.91
C SER A 354 6.87 2.37 9.28
N GLU A 355 6.43 2.45 10.53
CA GLU A 355 5.17 1.83 11.00
C GLU A 355 3.93 2.51 10.43
N ARG A 356 4.04 3.72 9.86
CA ARG A 356 2.93 4.48 9.25
C ARG A 356 3.19 4.76 7.77
N TRP A 357 3.90 3.87 7.12
CA TRP A 357 4.41 4.06 5.76
C TRP A 357 3.43 3.54 4.72
N GLU A 358 2.77 4.47 4.04
CA GLU A 358 1.89 4.20 2.90
C GLU A 358 2.53 4.78 1.64
N VAL A 359 2.92 3.91 0.72
CA VAL A 359 3.46 4.28 -0.58
C VAL A 359 2.36 5.01 -1.38
N PRO A 360 2.67 6.15 -2.01
CA PRO A 360 1.71 6.86 -2.84
C PRO A 360 1.31 6.04 -4.06
N SER A 361 0.09 6.26 -4.55
CA SER A 361 -0.45 5.58 -5.74
C SER A 361 -0.95 6.59 -6.78
N LEU A 362 -1.21 6.12 -8.00
CA LEU A 362 -1.78 6.93 -9.08
C LEU A 362 -3.21 7.43 -8.80
N LEU A 363 -3.82 7.00 -7.70
CA LEU A 363 -5.08 7.54 -7.17
C LEU A 363 -4.92 8.99 -6.68
N GLU A 364 -3.71 9.35 -6.24
CA GLU A 364 -3.44 10.59 -5.51
C GLU A 364 -2.92 11.72 -6.43
N ALA A 365 -2.42 11.38 -7.62
CA ALA A 365 -1.66 12.28 -8.48
C ALA A 365 -1.83 11.98 -9.98
N HIS A 366 -1.57 13.00 -10.81
CA HIS A 366 -1.52 12.87 -12.26
C HIS A 366 -0.32 12.05 -12.70
N THR A 367 0.82 12.27 -12.04
CA THR A 367 2.06 11.53 -12.29
C THR A 367 2.62 10.97 -10.97
N LEU A 368 3.10 9.73 -10.99
CA LEU A 368 3.83 9.10 -9.90
C LEU A 368 5.16 8.56 -10.42
N ASP A 369 6.26 9.09 -9.89
CA ASP A 369 7.62 8.61 -10.13
C ASP A 369 8.13 7.85 -8.93
N ILE A 370 8.61 6.62 -9.14
CA ILE A 370 9.28 5.82 -8.12
C ILE A 370 10.79 5.86 -8.40
N VAL A 371 11.55 6.40 -7.45
CA VAL A 371 13.00 6.52 -7.51
C VAL A 371 13.60 5.60 -6.45
N LEU A 372 14.15 4.46 -6.89
CA LEU A 372 14.88 3.53 -6.03
C LEU A 372 16.37 3.88 -6.05
N ARG A 373 16.99 4.03 -4.88
CA ARG A 373 18.38 4.47 -4.69
C ARG A 373 19.29 3.40 -4.13
#